data_AF-A0A0B8QCT2-F1
#
_entry.id   AF-A0A0B8QCT2-F1
#
_cell.length_a   1.000
_cell.length_b   1.000
_cell.length_c   1.000
_cell.angle_alpha   90.00
_cell.angle_beta   90.00
_cell.angle_gamma   90.00
#
_symmetry.space_group_name_H-M   'P 1'
#
loop_
_entity.id
_entity.type
_entity.pdbx_description
1 polymer ?
#
loop_
_entity_poly.entity_id
_entity_poly.type
_entity_poly.pdbx_seq_one_letter_code
_entity_poly.pdbx_strand_id
1 'polypeptide(L)'
;MQRNKITLALGLVLVGCGGDDGGSPPPVSPSEPTTPQSEVYSVTAIDGYLQNAQVWLDLNSNFLLDAGEPQARSKEGGVANLDVTDIDNPEQYSVIVQAIAGETVDEDTISDLQPNGVVVNTGYVMSAPAGETDVTPLSTLVHVILTESVDALKQMPNWKQRNNKLLARLRLS
;
A
#
# COMPACT_ATOMS: atom_id res chain seq x y z
N MET A 1 -1.52 -48.18 15.11
CA MET A 1 -0.14 -47.73 15.43
C MET A 1 -0.27 -46.34 16.06
N GLN A 2 -0.47 -46.24 17.37
CA GLN A 2 0.54 -46.05 18.45
C GLN A 2 1.38 -44.75 18.40
N ARG A 3 0.82 -43.71 19.05
CA ARG A 3 1.38 -42.72 20.01
C ARG A 3 2.82 -42.20 19.84
N ASN A 4 2.94 -40.89 19.62
CA ASN A 4 4.12 -40.10 20.05
C ASN A 4 3.87 -39.43 21.41
N LYS A 5 4.90 -39.51 22.26
CA LYS A 5 4.89 -39.12 23.68
C LYS A 5 5.26 -37.64 23.81
N ILE A 6 4.45 -36.86 24.52
CA ILE A 6 4.81 -35.50 24.96
C ILE A 6 5.26 -35.61 26.41
N THR A 7 6.48 -35.18 26.71
CA THR A 7 6.96 -34.99 28.08
C THR A 7 7.95 -33.83 28.08
N LEU A 8 7.58 -32.74 28.74
CA LEU A 8 8.57 -31.81 29.28
C LEU A 8 8.01 -31.23 30.58
N ALA A 9 8.68 -31.57 31.69
CA ALA A 9 8.33 -31.18 33.04
C ALA A 9 9.28 -30.08 33.53
N LEU A 10 8.66 -29.05 34.12
CA LEU A 10 8.98 -28.36 35.38
C LEU A 10 10.42 -27.88 35.69
N GLY A 11 10.52 -26.60 36.05
CA GLY A 11 11.62 -26.08 36.88
C GLY A 11 11.58 -24.57 37.07
N LEU A 12 10.99 -24.11 38.18
CA LEU A 12 11.07 -22.72 38.67
C LEU A 12 12.11 -22.69 39.81
N VAL A 13 13.09 -21.78 39.76
CA VAL A 13 13.90 -21.40 40.93
C VAL A 13 14.20 -19.90 40.87
N LEU A 14 13.80 -19.16 41.91
CA LEU A 14 14.24 -17.80 42.21
C LEU A 14 15.48 -17.84 43.11
N VAL A 15 16.52 -17.08 42.74
CA VAL A 15 17.57 -16.44 43.57
C VAL A 15 18.08 -15.28 42.69
N GLY A 16 18.35 -14.04 43.07
CA GLY A 16 18.56 -13.38 44.35
C GLY A 16 19.67 -12.32 44.14
N CYS A 17 19.41 -11.08 44.56
CA CYS A 17 20.33 -10.05 45.07
C CYS A 17 21.72 -9.79 44.43
N GLY A 18 21.98 -8.51 44.11
CA GLY A 18 23.25 -7.84 44.48
C GLY A 18 24.04 -7.14 43.37
N GLY A 19 24.42 -5.87 43.61
CA GLY A 19 25.61 -5.26 43.00
C GLY A 19 25.42 -3.85 42.44
N ASP A 20 25.69 -2.84 43.28
CA ASP A 20 26.07 -1.47 42.89
C ASP A 20 27.57 -1.46 42.55
N ASP A 21 27.98 -0.73 41.50
CA ASP A 21 29.25 0.01 41.37
C ASP A 21 29.48 0.48 39.93
N GLY A 22 29.90 1.75 39.80
CA GLY A 22 30.00 2.47 38.53
C GLY A 22 31.25 2.22 37.68
N GLY A 23 31.23 2.79 36.47
CA GLY A 23 32.44 3.19 35.75
C GLY A 23 32.69 2.56 34.37
N SER A 24 32.26 3.27 33.32
CA SER A 24 32.99 3.58 32.06
C SER A 24 32.07 3.49 30.83
N PRO A 25 32.10 4.50 29.92
CA PRO A 25 31.28 4.47 28.71
C PRO A 25 31.72 3.35 27.77
N PRO A 26 30.77 2.72 27.03
CA PRO A 26 31.09 1.69 26.06
C PRO A 26 31.91 2.28 24.89
N PRO A 27 32.77 1.48 24.25
CA PRO A 27 33.52 1.91 23.07
C PRO A 27 32.54 2.23 21.93
N VAL A 28 32.74 3.39 21.29
CA VAL A 28 31.99 3.80 20.09
C VAL A 28 32.39 2.86 18.95
N SER A 29 31.51 1.91 18.61
CA SER A 29 31.64 1.14 17.37
C SER A 29 31.53 2.08 16.17
N PRO A 30 32.36 1.93 15.13
CA PRO A 30 32.21 2.68 13.88
C PRO A 30 30.84 2.37 13.27
N SER A 31 30.09 3.40 12.91
CA SER A 31 28.85 3.27 12.15
C SER A 31 29.14 2.62 10.80
N GLU A 32 28.59 1.42 10.58
CA GLU A 32 28.58 0.81 9.25
C GLU A 32 27.83 1.72 8.26
N PRO A 33 28.28 1.79 6.99
CA PRO A 33 27.56 2.56 5.97
C PRO A 33 26.14 1.99 5.82
N THR A 34 25.14 2.83 6.10
CA THR A 34 23.73 2.49 5.88
C THR A 34 23.51 2.38 4.37
N THR A 35 23.40 1.16 3.86
CA THR A 35 22.87 0.90 2.52
C THR A 35 21.45 1.47 2.46
N PRO A 36 21.08 2.29 1.45
CA PRO A 36 19.72 2.79 1.33
C PRO A 36 18.76 1.59 1.26
N GLN A 37 17.83 1.54 2.20
CA GLN A 37 16.82 0.49 2.27
C GLN A 37 15.77 0.81 1.21
N SER A 38 15.64 -0.07 0.20
CA SER A 38 14.58 0.05 -0.79
C SER A 38 13.22 -0.13 -0.12
N GLU A 39 12.30 0.79 -0.39
CA GLU A 39 10.92 0.75 0.11
C GLU A 39 9.96 0.40 -1.03
N VAL A 40 9.05 -0.54 -0.75
CA VAL A 40 8.13 -1.10 -1.74
C VAL A 40 6.71 -0.86 -1.28
N TYR A 41 5.89 -0.28 -2.16
CA TYR A 41 4.46 -0.11 -1.97
C TYR A 41 3.71 -1.09 -2.86
N SER A 42 3.00 -2.05 -2.24
CA SER A 42 2.28 -3.11 -2.94
C SER A 42 0.83 -2.71 -3.20
N VAL A 43 0.42 -2.76 -4.46
CA VAL A 43 -0.93 -2.41 -4.93
C VAL A 43 -1.55 -3.62 -5.62
N THR A 44 -2.84 -3.85 -5.42
CA THR A 44 -3.58 -4.96 -6.06
C THR A 44 -4.62 -4.41 -7.03
N ALA A 45 -4.56 -4.83 -8.28
CA ALA A 45 -5.55 -4.50 -9.31
C ALA A 45 -6.63 -5.58 -9.40
N ILE A 46 -7.90 -5.25 -9.11
CA ILE A 46 -8.98 -6.24 -8.93
C ILE A 46 -10.24 -5.84 -9.71
N ASP A 47 -10.53 -6.55 -10.81
CA ASP A 47 -11.82 -6.56 -11.52
C ASP A 47 -11.98 -7.94 -12.18
N GLY A 48 -11.88 -8.98 -11.34
CA GLY A 48 -11.19 -10.22 -11.71
C GLY A 48 -9.70 -9.91 -11.84
N TYR A 49 -8.85 -10.43 -10.94
CA TYR A 49 -7.47 -9.92 -10.77
C TYR A 49 -6.79 -9.59 -12.11
N LEU A 50 -6.28 -8.37 -12.23
CA LEU A 50 -5.84 -7.87 -13.53
C LEU A 50 -4.34 -8.07 -13.67
N GLN A 51 -3.92 -9.01 -14.50
CA GLN A 51 -2.51 -9.22 -14.84
C GLN A 51 -2.08 -8.31 -16.00
N ASN A 52 -0.87 -7.75 -15.93
CA ASN A 52 -0.28 -6.86 -16.93
C ASN A 52 -1.01 -5.51 -17.10
N ALA A 53 -1.77 -5.07 -16.10
CA ALA A 53 -2.29 -3.72 -15.99
C ALA A 53 -1.17 -2.74 -15.63
N GLN A 54 -1.29 -1.49 -16.09
CA GLN A 54 -0.39 -0.41 -15.70
C GLN A 54 -0.85 0.17 -14.35
N VAL A 55 0.05 0.23 -13.37
CA VAL A 55 -0.25 0.72 -12.02
C VAL A 55 0.72 1.81 -11.65
N TRP A 56 0.23 2.89 -11.02
CA TRP A 56 1.09 3.95 -10.51
C TRP A 56 0.52 4.65 -9.29
N LEU A 57 1.41 5.29 -8.53
CA LEU A 57 1.09 6.19 -7.44
C LEU A 57 0.93 7.61 -8.01
N ASP A 58 -0.26 8.18 -7.95
CA ASP A 58 -0.56 9.51 -8.49
C ASP A 58 -0.20 10.58 -7.45
N LEU A 59 0.94 11.23 -7.69
CA LEU A 59 1.56 12.16 -6.73
C LEU A 59 0.94 13.56 -6.78
N ASN A 60 0.23 13.88 -7.86
CA ASN A 60 -0.30 15.22 -8.09
C ASN A 60 -1.84 15.27 -8.23
N SER A 61 -2.50 14.11 -8.09
CA SER A 61 -3.95 13.95 -8.13
C SER A 61 -4.58 14.34 -9.47
N ASN A 62 -3.89 14.07 -10.59
CA ASN A 62 -4.40 14.36 -11.93
C ASN A 62 -4.90 13.12 -12.70
N PHE A 63 -4.80 11.92 -12.11
CA PHE A 63 -5.21 10.64 -12.68
C PHE A 63 -4.48 10.25 -13.97
N LEU A 64 -3.36 10.89 -14.27
CA LEU A 64 -2.47 10.58 -15.40
C LEU A 64 -1.18 9.98 -14.86
N LEU A 65 -0.50 9.21 -15.69
CA LEU A 65 0.84 8.74 -15.39
C LEU A 65 1.85 9.78 -15.85
N ASP A 66 2.43 10.50 -14.89
CA ASP A 66 3.42 11.54 -15.14
C ASP A 66 4.87 11.04 -14.98
N ALA A 67 5.81 11.81 -15.54
CA ALA A 67 7.22 11.54 -15.39
C ALA A 67 7.65 11.67 -13.91
N GLY A 68 8.26 10.61 -13.38
CA GLY A 68 8.75 10.56 -12.00
C GLY A 68 7.79 9.90 -11.02
N GLU A 69 6.60 9.49 -11.45
CA GLU A 69 5.69 8.73 -10.59
C GLU A 69 6.10 7.24 -10.53
N PRO A 70 6.10 6.63 -9.32
CA PRO A 70 6.31 5.21 -9.16
C PRO A 70 5.29 4.41 -9.93
N GLN A 71 5.76 3.45 -10.71
CA GLN A 71 4.89 2.65 -11.56
C GLN A 71 5.41 1.23 -11.74
N ALA A 72 4.49 0.31 -12.02
CA ALA A 72 4.82 -1.06 -12.37
C ALA A 72 3.69 -1.69 -13.20
N ARG A 73 3.99 -2.83 -13.83
CA ARG A 73 2.95 -3.72 -14.36
C ARG A 73 2.52 -4.71 -13.27
N SER A 74 1.22 -4.88 -13.12
CA SER A 74 0.67 -5.93 -12.24
C SER A 74 1.03 -7.31 -12.77
N LYS A 75 1.21 -8.26 -11.85
CA LYS A 75 1.58 -9.65 -12.12
C LYS A 75 0.39 -10.56 -11.88
N GLU A 76 0.64 -11.86 -11.79
CA GLU A 76 -0.33 -12.85 -11.32
C GLU A 76 -0.93 -12.44 -9.96
N GLY A 77 -2.24 -12.60 -9.80
CA GLY A 77 -3.00 -12.11 -8.65
C GLY A 77 -3.13 -10.58 -8.62
N GLY A 78 -2.90 -9.89 -9.75
CA GLY A 78 -3.09 -8.45 -9.88
C GLY A 78 -2.09 -7.58 -9.11
N VAL A 79 -1.03 -8.15 -8.54
CA VAL A 79 -0.10 -7.42 -7.66
C VAL A 79 0.94 -6.63 -8.45
N ALA A 80 1.07 -5.34 -8.14
CA ALA A 80 2.10 -4.44 -8.62
C ALA A 80 2.91 -3.88 -7.44
N ASN A 81 4.23 -4.01 -7.49
CA ASN A 81 5.14 -3.49 -6.47
C ASN A 81 5.80 -2.20 -7.00
N LEU A 82 5.48 -1.07 -6.39
CA LEU A 82 6.02 0.24 -6.74
C LEU A 82 7.24 0.54 -5.88
N ASP A 83 8.32 1.01 -6.49
CA ASP A 83 9.48 1.53 -5.76
C ASP A 83 9.16 2.96 -5.28
N VAL A 84 9.07 3.11 -3.96
CA VAL A 84 8.73 4.37 -3.30
C VAL A 84 9.85 4.87 -2.40
N THR A 85 11.08 4.36 -2.60
CA THR A 85 12.25 4.66 -1.76
C THR A 85 12.49 6.17 -1.55
N ASP A 86 12.16 6.99 -2.55
CA ASP A 86 12.35 8.44 -2.53
C ASP A 86 11.06 9.23 -2.21
N ILE A 87 10.02 8.58 -1.68
CA ILE A 87 8.71 9.19 -1.42
C ILE A 87 8.36 9.03 0.06
N ASP A 88 8.29 10.16 0.75
CA ASP A 88 7.79 10.21 2.12
C ASP A 88 6.28 9.96 2.16
N ASN A 89 5.83 9.03 3.01
CA ASN A 89 4.42 8.71 3.26
C ASN A 89 3.63 8.38 1.98
N PRO A 90 4.00 7.33 1.22
CA PRO A 90 3.35 6.98 -0.04
C PRO A 90 1.83 6.73 0.11
N GLU A 91 1.37 6.34 1.30
CA GLU A 91 -0.05 6.14 1.60
C GLU A 91 -0.89 7.42 1.57
N GLN A 92 -0.29 8.60 1.46
CA GLN A 92 -1.01 9.87 1.31
C GLN A 92 -1.49 10.14 -0.11
N TYR A 93 -1.03 9.35 -1.07
CA TYR A 93 -1.34 9.51 -2.49
C TYR A 93 -2.33 8.44 -2.95
N SER A 94 -3.14 8.77 -3.95
CA SER A 94 -4.02 7.81 -4.59
C SER A 94 -3.25 6.88 -5.51
N VAL A 95 -3.77 5.68 -5.72
CA VAL A 95 -3.23 4.72 -6.68
C VAL A 95 -4.18 4.57 -7.86
N ILE A 96 -3.62 4.46 -9.06
CA ILE A 96 -4.37 4.33 -10.30
C ILE A 96 -3.96 3.03 -10.99
N VAL A 97 -4.95 2.35 -11.55
CA VAL A 97 -4.78 1.16 -12.37
C VAL A 97 -5.40 1.42 -13.74
N GLN A 98 -4.64 1.18 -14.81
CA GLN A 98 -5.13 1.16 -16.18
C GLN A 98 -5.07 -0.26 -16.73
N ALA A 99 -6.24 -0.83 -17.01
CA ALA A 99 -6.36 -2.03 -17.82
C ALA A 99 -6.19 -1.63 -19.30
N ILE A 100 -5.29 -2.31 -20.01
CA ILE A 100 -4.92 -1.98 -21.39
C ILE A 100 -5.55 -3.01 -22.33
N ALA A 101 -6.32 -2.50 -23.30
CA ALA A 101 -6.99 -3.32 -24.31
C ALA A 101 -5.99 -4.22 -25.05
N GLY A 102 -6.28 -5.51 -25.11
CA GLY A 102 -5.42 -6.49 -25.79
C GLY A 102 -4.13 -6.87 -25.04
N GLU A 103 -3.87 -6.31 -23.86
CA GLU A 103 -2.66 -6.57 -23.07
C GLU A 103 -2.96 -7.09 -21.65
N THR A 104 -3.92 -6.48 -20.96
CA THR A 104 -4.26 -6.85 -19.58
C THR A 104 -5.16 -8.06 -19.57
N VAL A 105 -4.79 -9.11 -18.81
CA VAL A 105 -5.58 -10.33 -18.65
C VAL A 105 -6.45 -10.22 -17.42
N ASP A 106 -7.74 -10.54 -17.57
CA ASP A 106 -8.67 -10.72 -16.46
C ASP A 106 -8.58 -12.18 -15.98
N GLU A 107 -8.06 -12.40 -14.77
CA GLU A 107 -7.88 -13.74 -14.22
C GLU A 107 -9.18 -14.50 -13.95
N ASP A 108 -10.35 -13.83 -13.85
CA ASP A 108 -11.65 -14.52 -13.73
C ASP A 108 -11.99 -15.32 -15.00
N THR A 109 -11.31 -15.04 -16.10
CA THR A 109 -11.46 -15.76 -17.37
C THR A 109 -10.53 -16.98 -17.49
N ILE A 110 -9.65 -17.21 -16.50
CA ILE A 110 -8.77 -18.39 -16.50
C ILE A 110 -9.60 -19.65 -16.18
N SER A 111 -9.42 -20.69 -16.99
CA SER A 111 -10.06 -21.99 -16.80
C SER A 111 -9.22 -23.11 -17.42
N ASP A 112 -9.59 -24.38 -17.21
CA ASP A 112 -8.91 -25.52 -17.83
C ASP A 112 -8.86 -25.45 -19.37
N LEU A 113 -9.87 -24.81 -19.98
CA LEU A 113 -9.93 -24.62 -21.44
C LEU A 113 -9.18 -23.35 -21.89
N GLN A 114 -8.86 -22.45 -20.96
CA GLN A 114 -8.23 -21.16 -21.21
C GLN A 114 -7.22 -20.81 -20.10
N PRO A 115 -6.07 -21.50 -20.05
CA PRO A 115 -5.14 -21.40 -18.94
C PRO A 115 -4.41 -20.05 -18.84
N ASN A 116 -4.44 -19.25 -19.91
CA ASN A 116 -3.80 -17.93 -19.96
C ASN A 116 -4.81 -16.78 -19.82
N GLY A 117 -6.09 -17.08 -19.60
CA GLY A 117 -7.16 -16.09 -19.57
C GLY A 117 -7.44 -15.41 -20.91
N VAL A 118 -8.28 -14.39 -20.86
CA VAL A 118 -8.66 -13.48 -21.95
C VAL A 118 -8.18 -12.09 -21.58
N VAL A 119 -7.60 -11.43 -22.57
CA VAL A 119 -7.27 -10.02 -22.45
C VAL A 119 -8.54 -9.16 -22.49
N VAL A 120 -8.56 -8.08 -21.73
CA VAL A 120 -9.66 -7.11 -21.75
C VAL A 120 -9.79 -6.50 -23.15
N ASN A 121 -11.02 -6.41 -23.67
CA ASN A 121 -11.27 -5.92 -25.03
C ASN A 121 -11.28 -4.38 -25.11
N THR A 122 -11.64 -3.73 -24.00
CA THR A 122 -11.70 -2.27 -23.88
C THR A 122 -10.82 -1.89 -22.70
N GLY A 123 -9.95 -0.90 -22.90
CA GLY A 123 -9.14 -0.36 -21.82
C GLY A 123 -9.96 0.54 -20.91
N TYR A 124 -9.65 0.52 -19.62
CA TYR A 124 -10.33 1.33 -18.61
C TYR A 124 -9.38 1.68 -17.47
N VAL A 125 -9.80 2.64 -16.64
CA VAL A 125 -9.03 3.12 -15.50
C VAL A 125 -9.86 2.97 -14.23
N MET A 126 -9.20 2.52 -13.18
CA MET A 126 -9.70 2.43 -11.81
C MET A 126 -8.77 3.19 -10.89
N SER A 127 -9.28 3.62 -9.74
CA SER A 127 -8.48 4.32 -8.75
C SER A 127 -8.90 3.94 -7.34
N ALA A 128 -7.98 4.07 -6.38
CA ALA A 128 -8.29 4.00 -4.98
C ALA A 128 -7.80 5.28 -4.27
N PRO A 129 -8.55 5.76 -3.26
CA PRO A 129 -8.14 6.94 -2.51
C PRO A 129 -6.88 6.67 -1.70
N ALA A 130 -6.24 7.73 -1.21
CA ALA A 130 -5.12 7.65 -0.30
C ALA A 130 -5.38 6.69 0.87
N GLY A 131 -4.43 5.80 1.13
CA GLY A 131 -4.48 4.78 2.19
C GLY A 131 -5.13 3.45 1.80
N GLU A 132 -5.67 3.34 0.57
CA GLU A 132 -6.23 2.10 0.03
C GLU A 132 -5.34 1.55 -1.09
N THR A 133 -4.95 0.29 -0.99
CA THR A 133 -4.04 -0.38 -1.94
C THR A 133 -4.76 -1.37 -2.86
N ASP A 134 -6.00 -1.73 -2.54
CA ASP A 134 -6.81 -2.61 -3.38
C ASP A 134 -7.67 -1.79 -4.35
N VAL A 135 -7.17 -1.67 -5.58
CA VAL A 135 -7.83 -0.91 -6.65
C VAL A 135 -8.89 -1.76 -7.32
N THR A 136 -10.12 -1.50 -6.91
CA THR A 136 -11.34 -2.19 -7.34
C THR A 136 -12.36 -1.22 -7.94
N PRO A 137 -13.38 -1.71 -8.68
CA PRO A 137 -14.52 -0.88 -9.09
C PRO A 137 -15.20 -0.15 -7.92
N LEU A 138 -15.26 -0.80 -6.75
CA LEU A 138 -15.84 -0.20 -5.55
C LEU A 138 -14.95 0.92 -4.98
N SER A 139 -13.64 0.69 -4.87
CA SER A 139 -12.70 1.73 -4.42
C SER A 139 -12.71 2.94 -5.36
N THR A 140 -12.92 2.70 -6.66
CA THR A 140 -13.06 3.75 -7.67
C THR A 140 -14.30 4.58 -7.42
N LEU A 141 -15.44 3.95 -7.17
CA LEU A 141 -16.67 4.66 -6.83
C LEU A 141 -16.50 5.52 -5.56
N VAL A 142 -15.87 4.96 -4.52
CA VAL A 142 -15.56 5.69 -3.29
C VAL A 142 -14.65 6.88 -3.58
N HIS A 143 -13.59 6.69 -4.38
CA HIS A 143 -12.65 7.73 -4.71
C HIS A 143 -13.29 8.88 -5.49
N VAL A 144 -14.16 8.56 -6.46
CA VAL A 144 -14.95 9.56 -7.21
C VAL A 144 -15.84 10.36 -6.26
N ILE A 145 -16.58 9.70 -5.37
CA ILE A 145 -17.47 10.37 -4.40
C ILE A 145 -16.67 11.28 -3.45
N LEU A 146 -15.50 10.81 -2.97
CA LEU A 146 -14.62 11.61 -2.12
C LEU A 146 -14.10 12.84 -2.84
N THR A 147 -13.63 12.68 -4.09
CA THR A 147 -13.10 13.76 -4.90
C THR A 147 -14.17 14.82 -5.18
N GLU A 148 -15.37 14.41 -5.60
CA GLU A 148 -16.50 15.32 -5.82
C GLU A 148 -16.90 16.05 -4.54
N SER A 149 -16.92 15.34 -3.40
CA SER A 149 -17.25 15.93 -2.10
C SER A 149 -16.21 16.97 -1.67
N VAL A 150 -14.92 16.66 -1.84
CA VAL A 150 -13.81 17.57 -1.51
C VAL A 150 -13.86 18.82 -2.40
N ASP A 151 -14.12 18.65 -3.69
CA ASP A 151 -14.19 19.78 -4.62
C ASP A 151 -15.41 20.66 -4.35
N ALA A 152 -16.57 20.07 -4.02
CA ALA A 152 -17.72 20.82 -3.56
C ALA A 152 -17.41 21.63 -2.28
N LEU A 153 -16.64 21.06 -1.34
CA LEU A 153 -16.22 21.76 -0.12
C LEU A 153 -15.26 22.93 -0.42
N LYS A 154 -14.33 22.77 -1.37
CA LYS A 154 -13.41 23.84 -1.79
C LYS A 154 -14.15 25.03 -2.43
N GLN A 155 -15.29 24.77 -3.07
CA GLN A 155 -16.15 25.83 -3.65
C GLN A 155 -16.96 26.59 -2.59
N MET A 156 -17.07 26.09 -1.36
CA MET A 156 -17.84 26.76 -0.32
C MET A 156 -17.13 28.04 0.17
N PRO A 157 -17.89 29.10 0.53
CA PRO A 157 -17.33 30.25 1.21
C PRO A 157 -16.60 29.84 2.50
N ASN A 158 -15.47 30.47 2.77
CA ASN A 158 -14.69 30.27 3.99
C ASN A 158 -14.15 28.84 4.21
N TRP A 159 -14.03 28.00 3.16
CA TRP A 159 -13.60 26.61 3.30
C TRP A 159 -12.28 26.45 4.08
N LYS A 160 -11.30 27.33 3.85
CA LYS A 160 -10.00 27.31 4.55
C LYS A 160 -10.15 27.42 6.07
N GLN A 161 -11.04 28.32 6.52
CA GLN A 161 -11.32 28.51 7.95
C GLN A 161 -12.01 27.29 8.55
N ARG A 162 -12.93 26.68 7.81
CA ARG A 162 -13.66 25.47 8.23
C ARG A 162 -12.75 24.26 8.32
N ASN A 163 -11.88 24.06 7.34
CA ASN A 163 -10.91 22.97 7.31
C ASN A 163 -9.89 23.09 8.45
N ASN A 164 -9.32 24.28 8.66
CA ASN A 164 -8.38 24.50 9.78
C ASN A 164 -9.03 24.22 11.14
N LYS A 165 -10.32 24.57 11.31
CA LYS A 165 -11.08 24.27 12.53
C LYS A 165 -11.33 22.77 12.72
N LEU A 166 -11.55 22.01 11.64
CA LEU A 166 -11.71 20.55 11.68
C LEU A 166 -10.40 19.84 12.05
N LEU A 167 -9.31 20.20 11.37
CA LEU A 167 -7.98 19.64 11.66
C LEU A 167 -7.52 19.92 13.09
N ALA A 168 -7.82 21.10 13.62
CA ALA A 168 -7.54 21.44 15.02
C ALA A 168 -8.33 20.56 16.00
N ARG A 169 -9.54 20.10 15.65
CA ARG A 169 -10.34 19.19 16.49
C ARG A 169 -9.81 17.76 16.47
N LEU A 170 -9.40 17.27 15.29
CA LEU A 170 -8.84 15.93 15.12
C LEU A 170 -7.47 15.76 15.81
N ARG A 171 -6.70 16.84 15.96
CA ARG A 171 -5.42 16.84 16.70
C ARG A 171 -5.60 16.85 18.23
N LEU A 172 -6.81 17.09 18.73
CA LEU A 172 -7.13 17.18 20.16
C LEU A 172 -7.91 15.95 20.68
N SER A 173 -8.20 14.99 19.81
CA SER A 173 -8.86 13.71 20.10
C SER A 173 -7.88 12.57 19.99
#